data_AF-A0AAV5JA57-F1
#
_entry.id   AF-A0AAV5JA57-F1
#
_cell.length_a   1.000
_cell.length_b   1.000
_cell.length_c   1.000
_cell.angle_alpha   90.00
_cell.angle_beta   90.00
_cell.angle_gamma   90.00
#
_symmetry.space_group_name_H-M   'P 1'
#
loop_
_entity.id
_entity.type
_entity.pdbx_description
1 polymer ?
#
loop_
_entity_poly.entity_id
_entity_poly.type
_entity_poly.pdbx_seq_one_letter_code
_entity_poly.pdbx_strand_id
1 'polypeptide(L)'
;MLTQTVDLSWHWIYVSPDVDLDVDNCKFLFNIEQQSPDIALGTHGHLTKKLHEEIGAGDQGHMFGYGTDETLEFMFLTHVLATQLGARFTEMRNNKTCPWLRPDGKTQMTVEYQNEGGHNDSDQGKDPTKVDRSGAYIVRQAANGVVASACHYIVQVSCAIGVPEPLSLFMATHGTGKIPDKDILELIKENFHFGPEMIAFNLDLKQGGNFRYQKTAA
;
A
#
# COMPACT_ATOMS: atom_id res chain seq x y z
N MET A 1 30.41 -20.13 -8.07
CA MET A 1 29.74 -19.57 -6.87
C MET A 1 29.21 -18.22 -7.32
N LEU A 2 27.91 -18.11 -7.61
CA LEU A 2 27.29 -16.85 -8.02
C LEU A 2 27.12 -16.00 -6.76
N THR A 3 28.06 -15.12 -6.49
CA THR A 3 27.87 -14.00 -5.55
C THR A 3 26.88 -13.05 -6.20
N GLN A 4 25.58 -13.28 -5.99
CA GLN A 4 24.60 -12.22 -6.16
C GLN A 4 24.74 -11.32 -4.95
N THR A 5 25.48 -10.22 -5.10
CA THR A 5 25.42 -9.11 -4.16
C THR A 5 24.00 -8.57 -4.22
N VAL A 6 23.20 -8.85 -3.20
CA VAL A 6 21.96 -8.10 -3.02
C VAL A 6 22.40 -6.72 -2.57
N ASP A 7 22.59 -5.81 -3.53
CA ASP A 7 22.91 -4.40 -3.27
C ASP A 7 21.66 -3.73 -2.70
N LEU A 8 21.36 -4.07 -1.46
CA LEU A 8 20.39 -3.37 -0.64
C LEU A 8 21.09 -2.09 -0.17
N SER A 9 20.37 -0.97 -0.16
CA SER A 9 20.86 0.34 0.30
C SER A 9 21.43 0.35 1.73
N TRP A 10 21.34 -0.79 2.43
CA TRP A 10 21.80 -1.08 3.77
C TRP A 10 23.33 -1.06 3.88
N HIS A 11 24.06 -1.36 2.80
CA HIS A 11 25.53 -1.36 2.79
C HIS A 11 26.15 0.00 3.16
N TRP A 12 25.39 1.10 3.05
CA TRP A 12 25.82 2.44 3.42
C TRP A 12 25.21 2.95 4.74
N ILE A 13 24.41 2.11 5.39
CA ILE A 13 23.57 2.49 6.54
C ILE A 13 23.96 1.66 7.78
N TYR A 14 24.04 0.34 7.63
CA TYR A 14 24.33 -0.62 8.70
C TYR A 14 25.69 -1.29 8.43
N VAL A 15 26.74 -0.63 8.90
CA VAL A 15 28.14 -0.90 8.51
C VAL A 15 29.01 -1.45 9.63
N SER A 16 28.47 -1.53 10.85
CA SER A 16 29.22 -2.02 12.01
C SER A 16 28.27 -2.40 13.15
N PRO A 17 28.73 -3.23 14.09
CA PRO A 17 27.97 -3.54 15.30
C PRO A 17 27.62 -2.30 16.15
N ASP A 18 28.40 -1.21 16.03
CA ASP A 18 28.14 0.03 16.77
C ASP A 18 26.86 0.74 16.32
N VAL A 19 26.37 0.44 15.10
CA VAL A 19 25.08 0.90 14.55
C VAL A 19 24.08 -0.26 14.46
N ASP A 20 24.19 -1.22 15.37
CA ASP A 20 23.28 -2.37 15.60
C ASP A 20 23.39 -3.53 14.60
N LEU A 21 23.79 -3.27 13.35
CA LEU A 21 23.96 -4.31 12.33
C LEU A 21 25.15 -3.99 11.42
N ASP A 22 25.89 -5.04 11.08
CA ASP A 22 26.96 -5.01 10.09
C ASP A 22 26.59 -5.92 8.92
N VAL A 23 26.26 -5.33 7.77
CA VAL A 23 25.81 -6.05 6.57
C VAL A 23 26.87 -7.00 6.03
N ASP A 24 28.16 -6.72 6.22
CA ASP A 24 29.24 -7.54 5.67
C ASP A 24 29.53 -8.76 6.56
N ASN A 25 29.18 -8.70 7.85
CA ASN A 25 29.44 -9.77 8.83
C ASN A 25 28.18 -10.46 9.35
N CYS A 26 26.98 -10.01 8.98
CA CYS A 26 25.74 -10.63 9.45
C CYS A 26 25.48 -11.99 8.78
N LYS A 27 24.67 -12.81 9.46
CA LYS A 27 24.28 -14.13 8.93
C LYS A 27 23.05 -13.99 8.05
N PHE A 28 23.15 -14.44 6.81
CA PHE A 28 22.00 -14.58 5.90
C PHE A 28 21.49 -16.01 5.94
N LEU A 29 20.23 -16.18 6.34
CA LEU A 29 19.53 -17.47 6.34
C LEU A 29 18.50 -17.47 5.21
N PHE A 30 18.69 -18.34 4.22
CA PHE A 30 17.78 -18.48 3.10
C PHE A 30 16.96 -19.75 3.29
N ASN A 31 15.64 -19.59 3.37
CA ASN A 31 14.69 -20.70 3.38
C ASN A 31 13.54 -20.38 2.42
N ILE A 32 13.79 -20.57 1.12
CA ILE A 32 12.86 -20.20 0.05
C ILE A 32 12.42 -21.48 -0.65
N GLU A 33 11.11 -21.71 -0.69
CA GLU A 33 10.49 -22.80 -1.41
C GLU A 33 9.70 -22.26 -2.62
N GLN A 34 9.45 -23.12 -3.61
CA GLN A 34 8.57 -22.78 -4.72
C GLN A 34 7.12 -22.66 -4.22
N GLN A 35 6.29 -21.92 -4.97
CA GLN A 35 4.86 -21.83 -4.66
C GLN A 35 4.21 -23.21 -4.67
N SER A 36 3.28 -23.44 -3.75
CA SER A 36 2.49 -24.68 -3.69
C SER A 36 1.78 -24.96 -5.03
N PRO A 37 1.89 -26.19 -5.58
CA PRO A 37 1.18 -26.60 -6.79
C PRO A 37 -0.33 -26.42 -6.70
N ASP A 38 -0.94 -26.67 -5.53
CA ASP A 38 -2.38 -26.56 -5.33
C ASP A 38 -2.87 -25.11 -5.45
N ILE A 39 -2.09 -24.17 -4.90
CA ILE A 39 -2.35 -22.73 -5.02
C ILE A 39 -2.15 -22.28 -6.45
N ALA A 40 -1.06 -22.72 -7.09
CA ALA A 40 -0.75 -22.39 -8.48
C ALA A 40 -1.86 -22.86 -9.45
N LEU A 41 -2.47 -24.02 -9.20
CA LEU A 41 -3.59 -24.54 -9.98
C LEU A 41 -4.84 -23.65 -9.86
N GLY A 42 -5.23 -23.29 -8.64
CA GLY A 42 -6.44 -22.49 -8.39
C GLY A 42 -6.33 -21.03 -8.87
N THR A 43 -5.15 -20.44 -8.75
CA THR A 43 -4.93 -19.00 -9.02
C THR A 43 -4.68 -18.73 -10.50
N HIS A 44 -3.59 -19.24 -11.06
CA HIS A 44 -3.14 -19.01 -12.44
C HIS A 44 -3.05 -20.29 -13.29
N GLY A 45 -3.55 -21.42 -12.79
CA GLY A 45 -3.58 -22.70 -13.51
C GLY A 45 -2.19 -23.20 -13.90
N HIS A 46 -1.17 -23.08 -13.05
CA HIS A 46 0.23 -23.32 -13.45
C HIS A 46 0.67 -22.51 -14.68
N LEU A 47 0.20 -21.27 -14.79
CA LEU A 47 0.49 -20.34 -15.90
C LEU A 47 -0.18 -20.76 -17.22
N THR A 48 -1.21 -21.61 -17.17
CA THR A 48 -2.00 -21.98 -18.35
C THR A 48 -3.15 -21.01 -18.63
N LYS A 49 -3.63 -20.27 -17.63
CA LYS A 49 -4.62 -19.20 -17.82
C LYS A 49 -3.98 -18.07 -18.63
N LYS A 50 -4.52 -17.80 -19.81
CA LYS A 50 -3.94 -16.82 -20.76
C LYS A 50 -4.67 -15.49 -20.74
N LEU A 51 -5.96 -15.51 -20.42
CA LEU A 51 -6.78 -14.31 -20.35
C LEU A 51 -6.63 -13.68 -18.96
N HIS A 52 -6.47 -12.36 -18.91
CA HIS A 52 -6.31 -11.64 -17.65
C HIS A 52 -7.54 -11.81 -16.73
N GLU A 53 -8.74 -11.89 -17.31
CA GLU A 53 -10.01 -12.07 -16.61
C GLU A 53 -10.17 -13.45 -15.95
N GLU A 54 -9.37 -14.45 -16.34
CA GLU A 54 -9.46 -15.80 -15.76
C GLU A 54 -8.60 -15.96 -14.50
N ILE A 55 -7.62 -15.08 -14.28
CA ILE A 55 -6.68 -15.19 -13.17
C ILE A 55 -7.37 -14.76 -11.87
N GLY A 56 -7.43 -15.71 -10.93
CA GLY A 56 -8.09 -15.51 -9.64
C GLY A 56 -7.18 -14.90 -8.60
N ALA A 57 -7.78 -14.39 -7.52
CA ALA A 57 -7.01 -13.83 -6.41
C ALA A 57 -6.07 -14.88 -5.78
N GLY A 58 -4.88 -14.44 -5.39
CA GLY A 58 -3.85 -15.32 -4.81
C GLY A 58 -4.22 -15.87 -3.43
N ASP A 59 -5.01 -15.10 -2.69
CA ASP A 59 -5.52 -15.42 -1.35
C ASP A 59 -6.90 -14.75 -1.17
N GLN A 60 -7.55 -15.04 -0.06
CA GLN A 60 -8.75 -14.34 0.41
C GLN A 60 -8.37 -13.10 1.23
N GLY A 61 -9.15 -12.04 1.11
CA GLY A 61 -8.86 -10.81 1.85
C GLY A 61 -9.84 -9.69 1.60
N HIS A 62 -9.70 -8.64 2.41
CA HIS A 62 -10.40 -7.38 2.24
C HIS A 62 -9.38 -6.26 2.22
N MET A 63 -9.57 -5.30 1.33
CA MET A 63 -8.66 -4.18 1.12
C MET A 63 -9.41 -2.88 1.20
N PHE A 64 -8.82 -1.88 1.87
CA PHE A 64 -9.41 -0.56 2.04
C PHE A 64 -8.53 0.51 1.41
N GLY A 65 -9.17 1.40 0.67
CA GLY A 65 -8.59 2.63 0.15
C GLY A 65 -9.31 3.78 0.82
N TYR A 66 -8.56 4.62 1.51
CA TYR A 66 -9.09 5.82 2.15
C TYR A 66 -8.60 7.05 1.40
N GLY A 67 -9.34 8.15 1.46
CA GLY A 67 -8.85 9.48 1.11
C GLY A 67 -9.58 10.59 1.86
N THR A 68 -8.87 11.69 2.05
CA THR A 68 -9.34 12.92 2.72
C THR A 68 -8.76 14.14 2.01
N ASP A 69 -9.46 15.27 1.96
CA ASP A 69 -8.95 16.53 1.37
C ASP A 69 -8.16 17.40 2.36
N GLU A 70 -7.86 16.90 3.57
CA GLU A 70 -6.98 17.53 4.56
C GLU A 70 -5.60 17.92 4.01
N THR A 71 -5.10 17.18 3.01
CA THR A 71 -3.78 17.39 2.39
C THR A 71 -3.85 17.31 0.88
N LEU A 72 -2.85 17.88 0.19
CA LEU A 72 -2.77 17.86 -1.28
C LEU A 72 -2.56 16.44 -1.83
N GLU A 73 -1.96 15.56 -1.02
CA GLU A 73 -1.73 14.15 -1.33
C GLU A 73 -2.95 13.27 -1.07
N PHE A 74 -4.06 13.86 -0.61
CA PHE A 74 -5.29 13.21 -0.20
C PHE A 74 -5.12 12.14 0.89
N MET A 75 -4.26 12.41 1.86
CA MET A 75 -3.94 11.55 3.00
C MET A 75 -4.22 12.28 4.33
N PHE A 76 -4.40 11.53 5.41
CA PHE A 76 -4.52 12.13 6.74
C PHE A 76 -3.30 12.98 7.08
N LEU A 77 -3.52 14.19 7.58
CA LEU A 77 -2.44 15.11 7.93
C LEU A 77 -1.47 14.49 8.95
N THR A 78 -2.00 13.79 9.96
CA THR A 78 -1.20 13.08 10.97
C THR A 78 -0.22 12.08 10.35
N HIS A 79 -0.69 11.27 9.39
CA HIS A 79 0.13 10.30 8.68
C HIS A 79 1.19 11.00 7.82
N VAL A 80 0.80 12.01 7.04
CA VAL A 80 1.72 12.76 6.19
C VAL A 80 2.85 13.37 7.01
N LEU A 81 2.54 14.05 8.11
CA LEU A 81 3.54 14.69 8.96
C LEU A 81 4.46 13.69 9.65
N ALA A 82 3.93 12.58 10.19
CA ALA A 82 4.74 11.56 10.82
C ALA A 82 5.73 10.92 9.82
N THR A 83 5.25 10.59 8.62
CA THR A 83 6.07 10.01 7.54
C THR A 83 7.12 11.00 7.04
N GLN A 84 6.74 12.25 6.78
CA GLN A 84 7.67 13.30 6.34
C GLN A 84 8.76 13.59 7.37
N LEU A 85 8.45 13.54 8.67
CA LEU A 85 9.44 13.72 9.72
C LEU A 85 10.48 12.59 9.73
N GLY A 86 10.04 11.33 9.53
CA GLY A 86 10.94 10.18 9.43
C GLY A 86 11.86 10.27 8.21
N ALA A 87 11.29 10.65 7.06
CA ALA A 87 12.03 10.91 5.84
C ALA A 87 13.07 12.04 6.02
N ARG A 88 12.69 13.12 6.72
CA ARG A 88 13.58 14.25 7.00
C ARG A 88 14.73 13.87 7.92
N PHE A 89 14.52 13.03 8.95
CA PHE A 89 15.61 12.52 9.77
C PHE A 89 16.61 11.70 8.96
N THR A 90 16.11 10.85 8.05
CA THR A 90 16.96 10.09 7.13
C THR A 90 17.77 11.01 6.21
N GLU A 91 17.15 12.06 5.68
CA GLU A 91 17.82 13.05 4.85
C GLU A 91 18.93 13.78 5.63
N MET A 92 18.63 14.26 6.83
CA MET A 92 19.60 14.97 7.71
C MET A 92 20.77 14.08 8.13
N ARG A 93 20.54 12.78 8.30
CA ARG A 93 21.59 11.77 8.55
C ARG A 93 22.46 11.58 7.32
N ASN A 94 21.85 11.42 6.14
CA ASN A 94 22.55 11.16 4.89
C ASN A 94 23.38 12.37 4.42
N ASN A 95 22.83 13.58 4.52
CA ASN A 95 23.51 14.82 4.12
C ASN A 95 24.47 15.38 5.19
N LYS A 96 24.62 14.67 6.32
CA LYS A 96 25.52 15.03 7.43
C LYS A 96 25.21 16.35 8.13
N THR A 97 23.98 16.88 8.00
CA THR A 97 23.52 18.02 8.81
C THR A 97 23.48 17.65 10.30
N CYS A 98 23.01 16.43 10.61
CA CYS A 98 23.04 15.85 11.95
C CYS A 98 23.89 14.58 11.92
N PRO A 99 25.24 14.68 11.96
CA PRO A 99 26.13 13.54 11.73
C PRO A 99 26.11 12.50 12.85
N TRP A 100 25.53 12.85 14.00
CA TRP A 100 25.35 11.96 15.16
C TRP A 100 24.11 11.06 15.05
N LEU A 101 23.23 11.28 14.07
CA LEU A 101 22.05 10.43 13.85
C LEU A 101 22.45 9.04 13.37
N ARG A 102 21.80 8.02 13.95
CA ARG A 102 21.88 6.62 13.55
C ARG A 102 20.66 6.21 12.72
N PRO A 103 20.66 5.03 12.07
CA PRO A 103 19.62 4.64 11.14
C PRO A 103 18.22 4.43 11.72
N ASP A 104 18.12 3.84 12.92
CA ASP A 104 16.82 3.54 13.54
C ASP A 104 16.21 4.82 14.16
N GLY A 105 14.93 5.04 13.86
CA GLY A 105 14.18 6.21 14.28
C GLY A 105 12.69 5.98 14.15
N LYS A 106 11.94 6.55 15.09
CA LYS A 106 10.47 6.52 15.10
C LYS A 106 9.94 7.93 15.25
N THR A 107 8.85 8.21 14.56
CA THR A 107 8.15 9.49 14.63
C THR A 107 6.71 9.24 15.06
N GLN A 108 6.18 10.15 15.85
CA GLN A 108 4.78 10.13 16.27
C GLN A 108 4.27 11.56 16.25
N MET A 109 3.09 11.76 15.68
CA MET A 109 2.42 13.04 15.63
C MET A 109 1.06 12.92 16.29
N THR A 110 0.72 13.92 17.09
CA THR A 110 -0.62 14.12 17.63
C THR A 110 -1.11 15.46 17.12
N VAL A 111 -2.22 15.45 16.40
CA VAL A 111 -2.84 16.65 15.83
C VAL A 111 -4.20 16.82 16.49
N GLU A 112 -4.50 18.05 16.89
CA GLU A 112 -5.84 18.42 17.32
C GLU A 112 -6.73 18.63 16.10
N TYR A 113 -7.80 17.83 16.00
CA TYR A 113 -8.79 17.95 14.94
C TYR A 113 -10.00 18.73 15.43
N GLN A 114 -10.48 19.68 14.63
CA GLN A 114 -11.78 20.30 14.81
C GLN A 114 -12.73 19.78 13.73
N ASN A 115 -13.90 19.32 14.16
CA ASN A 115 -14.89 18.74 13.27
C ASN A 115 -15.89 19.80 12.84
N GLU A 116 -15.75 20.29 11.62
CA GLU A 116 -16.72 21.20 11.00
C GLU A 116 -17.95 20.41 10.53
N GLY A 117 -18.93 20.20 11.41
CA GLY A 117 -20.20 19.55 11.04
C GLY A 117 -20.79 18.57 12.07
N GLY A 118 -20.11 18.32 13.19
CA GLY A 118 -20.67 17.54 14.31
C GLY A 118 -20.75 16.02 14.07
N HIS A 119 -20.01 15.48 13.08
CA HIS A 119 -20.04 14.05 12.78
C HIS A 119 -18.90 13.30 13.47
N ASN A 120 -19.16 12.71 14.64
CA ASN A 120 -18.16 12.02 15.46
C ASN A 120 -17.70 10.68 14.83
N ASP A 121 -16.89 10.73 13.79
CA ASP A 121 -16.30 9.54 13.20
C ASP A 121 -15.04 9.12 13.96
N SER A 122 -15.23 8.21 14.90
CA SER A 122 -14.19 7.52 15.67
C SER A 122 -13.26 6.62 14.82
N ASP A 123 -13.44 6.61 13.50
CA ASP A 123 -12.63 5.82 12.55
C ASP A 123 -11.57 6.66 11.81
N GLN A 124 -11.52 7.99 12.04
CA GLN A 124 -10.41 8.84 11.60
C GLN A 124 -9.13 8.45 12.38
N GLY A 125 -8.27 7.64 11.78
CA GLY A 125 -6.98 7.25 12.34
C GLY A 125 -6.82 5.75 12.67
N LYS A 126 -7.79 4.89 12.31
CA LYS A 126 -7.55 3.45 12.30
C LYS A 126 -6.83 3.07 11.02
N ASP A 127 -5.59 2.64 11.17
CA ASP A 127 -4.73 2.19 10.07
C ASP A 127 -5.26 0.88 9.44
N PRO A 128 -5.63 0.87 8.15
CA PRO A 128 -6.15 -0.31 7.47
C PRO A 128 -5.03 -1.24 6.94
N THR A 129 -4.03 -1.58 7.75
CA THR A 129 -2.72 -2.10 7.30
C THR A 129 -2.65 -3.57 6.87
N LYS A 130 -3.75 -4.32 6.79
CA LYS A 130 -3.71 -5.72 6.32
C LYS A 130 -4.25 -5.84 4.91
N VAL A 131 -3.35 -5.83 3.93
CA VAL A 131 -3.78 -5.72 2.53
C VAL A 131 -2.83 -6.39 1.54
N ASP A 132 -3.40 -7.16 0.60
CA ASP A 132 -2.72 -7.53 -0.64
C ASP A 132 -2.37 -6.26 -1.43
N ARG A 133 -1.13 -6.21 -1.94
CA ARG A 133 -0.52 -5.00 -2.52
C ARG A 133 -1.34 -4.40 -3.67
N SER A 134 -1.74 -5.22 -4.65
CA SER A 134 -2.48 -4.75 -5.83
C SER A 134 -3.89 -4.28 -5.47
N GLY A 135 -4.58 -5.04 -4.63
CA GLY A 135 -5.90 -4.70 -4.11
C GLY A 135 -5.89 -3.35 -3.39
N ALA A 136 -4.90 -3.11 -2.52
CA ALA A 136 -4.71 -1.84 -1.83
C ALA A 136 -4.48 -0.65 -2.79
N TYR A 137 -3.65 -0.85 -3.82
CA TYR A 137 -3.34 0.20 -4.78
C TYR A 137 -4.55 0.61 -5.61
N ILE A 138 -5.35 -0.35 -6.08
CA ILE A 138 -6.52 -0.01 -6.90
C ILE A 138 -7.61 0.68 -6.07
N VAL A 139 -7.85 0.26 -4.83
CA VAL A 139 -8.83 0.95 -3.97
C VAL A 139 -8.35 2.34 -3.58
N ARG A 140 -7.05 2.55 -3.40
CA ARG A 140 -6.49 3.90 -3.22
C ARG A 140 -6.69 4.77 -4.47
N GLN A 141 -6.46 4.22 -5.67
CA GLN A 141 -6.70 4.97 -6.91
C GLN A 141 -8.19 5.30 -7.09
N ALA A 142 -9.07 4.33 -6.82
CA ALA A 142 -10.52 4.51 -6.86
C ALA A 142 -10.96 5.58 -5.87
N ALA A 143 -10.48 5.50 -4.62
CA ALA A 143 -10.73 6.49 -3.58
C ALA A 143 -10.29 7.89 -4.05
N ASN A 144 -9.07 8.06 -4.55
CA ASN A 144 -8.60 9.36 -5.05
C ASN A 144 -9.48 9.93 -6.19
N GLY A 145 -10.12 9.08 -7.01
CA GLY A 145 -11.10 9.53 -8.01
C GLY A 145 -12.36 10.14 -7.40
N VAL A 146 -12.71 9.78 -6.16
CA VAL A 146 -13.88 10.28 -5.41
C VAL A 146 -13.65 11.67 -4.83
N VAL A 147 -12.42 12.19 -4.82
CA VAL A 147 -12.10 13.48 -4.17
C VAL A 147 -12.88 14.68 -4.73
N ALA A 148 -13.31 14.62 -5.99
CA ALA A 148 -14.17 15.65 -6.57
C ALA A 148 -15.58 15.65 -5.95
N SER A 149 -16.02 14.49 -5.45
CA SER A 149 -17.37 14.18 -4.99
C SER A 149 -17.51 14.15 -3.48
N ALA A 150 -16.42 13.98 -2.70
CA ALA A 150 -16.46 13.91 -1.25
C ALA A 150 -15.15 14.38 -0.62
N CYS A 151 -15.24 14.93 0.60
CA CYS A 151 -14.07 15.35 1.37
C CYS A 151 -13.42 14.14 2.05
N HIS A 152 -14.21 13.26 2.68
CA HIS A 152 -13.74 12.06 3.38
C HIS A 152 -14.42 10.82 2.80
N TYR A 153 -13.66 9.78 2.47
CA TYR A 153 -14.24 8.58 1.85
C TYR A 153 -13.39 7.33 2.04
N ILE A 154 -14.07 6.19 2.03
CA ILE A 154 -13.47 4.86 2.08
C ILE A 154 -14.06 3.98 0.98
N VAL A 155 -13.20 3.24 0.30
CA VAL A 155 -13.53 2.20 -0.68
C VAL A 155 -13.00 0.88 -0.15
N GLN A 156 -13.84 -0.14 -0.10
CA GLN A 156 -13.45 -1.49 0.27
C GLN A 156 -13.68 -2.44 -0.91
N VAL A 157 -12.72 -3.33 -1.15
CA VAL A 157 -12.89 -4.51 -2.00
C VAL A 157 -12.64 -5.78 -1.20
N SER A 158 -13.29 -6.87 -1.58
CA SER A 158 -13.01 -8.20 -1.02
C SER A 158 -12.80 -9.25 -2.10
N CYS A 159 -11.97 -10.23 -1.82
CA CYS A 159 -11.66 -11.33 -2.72
C CYS A 159 -11.67 -12.67 -1.99
N ALA A 160 -11.86 -13.74 -2.77
CA ALA A 160 -11.60 -15.10 -2.34
C ALA A 160 -10.56 -15.74 -3.26
N ILE A 161 -9.77 -16.65 -2.68
CA ILE A 161 -8.72 -17.37 -3.40
C ILE A 161 -9.28 -18.06 -4.67
N GLY A 162 -8.60 -17.86 -5.79
CA GLY A 162 -8.97 -18.42 -7.09
C GLY A 162 -10.15 -17.76 -7.79
N VAL A 163 -10.82 -16.78 -7.18
CA VAL A 163 -11.94 -16.03 -7.77
C VAL A 163 -11.43 -14.75 -8.43
N PRO A 164 -11.68 -14.51 -9.74
CA PRO A 164 -11.23 -13.29 -10.42
C PRO A 164 -12.01 -12.03 -10.01
N GLU A 165 -13.33 -12.15 -9.88
CA GLU A 165 -14.20 -11.02 -9.53
C GLU A 165 -14.22 -10.77 -8.02
N PRO A 166 -14.37 -9.50 -7.58
CA PRO A 166 -14.50 -9.20 -6.16
C PRO A 166 -15.81 -9.76 -5.59
N LEU A 167 -15.76 -10.27 -4.36
CA LEU A 167 -16.96 -10.76 -3.66
C LEU A 167 -17.85 -9.61 -3.19
N SER A 168 -17.24 -8.48 -2.83
CA SER A 168 -17.95 -7.28 -2.40
C SER A 168 -17.17 -6.02 -2.74
N LEU A 169 -17.90 -4.96 -3.06
CA LEU A 169 -17.41 -3.60 -3.14
C LEU A 169 -18.29 -2.73 -2.24
N PHE A 170 -17.67 -1.92 -1.39
CA PHE A 170 -18.33 -0.98 -0.50
C PHE A 170 -17.69 0.39 -0.62
N MET A 171 -18.50 1.43 -0.52
CA MET A 171 -18.02 2.81 -0.52
C MET A 171 -18.87 3.62 0.46
N ALA A 172 -18.21 4.44 1.28
CA ALA A 172 -18.87 5.40 2.15
C ALA A 172 -18.15 6.75 2.10
N THR A 173 -18.93 7.84 2.05
CA THR A 173 -18.40 9.21 2.08
C THR A 173 -18.55 9.89 3.44
N HIS A 174 -19.01 9.15 4.46
CA HIS A 174 -19.14 9.67 5.83
C HIS A 174 -19.96 10.97 5.92
N GLY A 175 -20.97 11.10 5.06
CA GLY A 175 -21.83 12.29 4.98
C GLY A 175 -21.23 13.49 4.25
N THR A 176 -20.02 13.37 3.69
CA THR A 176 -19.34 14.44 2.94
C THR A 176 -19.60 14.37 1.42
N GLY A 177 -20.30 13.34 0.95
CA GLY A 177 -20.63 13.14 -0.46
C GLY A 177 -21.58 14.21 -1.02
N LYS A 178 -21.23 14.77 -2.18
CA LYS A 178 -22.07 15.67 -2.98
C LYS A 178 -23.20 14.93 -3.71
N ILE A 179 -23.02 13.63 -3.94
CA ILE A 179 -24.00 12.71 -4.54
C ILE A 179 -24.12 11.47 -3.65
N PRO A 180 -25.22 10.69 -3.77
CA PRO A 180 -25.42 9.49 -2.96
C PRO A 180 -24.28 8.47 -3.09
N ASP A 181 -23.95 7.81 -1.97
CA ASP A 181 -22.89 6.80 -1.92
C ASP A 181 -23.09 5.66 -2.92
N LYS A 182 -24.35 5.31 -3.19
CA LYS A 182 -24.72 4.30 -4.18
C LYS A 182 -24.29 4.70 -5.60
N ASP A 183 -24.48 5.96 -5.97
CA ASP A 183 -24.19 6.46 -7.31
C ASP A 183 -22.68 6.52 -7.54
N ILE A 184 -21.92 6.93 -6.51
CA ILE A 184 -20.44 6.88 -6.53
C ILE A 184 -19.96 5.43 -6.66
N LEU A 185 -20.57 4.49 -5.93
CA LEU A 185 -20.22 3.07 -6.02
C LEU A 185 -20.48 2.50 -7.43
N GLU A 186 -21.57 2.89 -8.09
CA GLU A 186 -21.86 2.53 -9.48
C GLU A 186 -20.79 3.08 -10.43
N LEU A 187 -20.42 4.35 -10.29
CA LEU A 187 -19.33 4.95 -11.05
C LEU A 187 -17.99 4.24 -10.84
N ILE A 188 -17.66 3.84 -9.59
CA ILE A 188 -16.43 3.09 -9.32
C ILE A 188 -16.46 1.74 -10.04
N LYS A 189 -17.59 1.02 -10.02
CA LYS A 189 -17.73 -0.27 -10.70
C LYS A 189 -17.62 -0.15 -12.22
N GLU A 190 -18.08 0.96 -12.80
CA GLU A 190 -18.01 1.20 -14.24
C GLU A 190 -16.59 1.60 -14.71
N ASN A 191 -15.81 2.28 -13.87
CA ASN A 191 -14.53 2.86 -14.27
C ASN A 191 -13.31 2.04 -13.79
N PHE A 192 -13.46 1.16 -12.81
CA PHE A 192 -12.36 0.38 -12.23
C PHE A 192 -12.59 -1.12 -12.34
N HIS A 193 -11.56 -1.83 -12.81
CA HIS A 193 -11.53 -3.28 -12.84
C HIS A 193 -10.77 -3.82 -11.62
N PHE A 194 -11.44 -4.62 -10.81
CA PHE A 194 -10.91 -5.16 -9.56
C PHE A 194 -10.34 -6.59 -9.70
N GLY A 195 -10.33 -7.14 -10.92
CA GLY A 195 -9.70 -8.42 -11.22
C GLY A 195 -8.18 -8.36 -10.95
N PRO A 196 -7.58 -9.32 -10.22
CA PRO A 196 -6.18 -9.25 -9.77
C PRO A 196 -5.17 -8.97 -10.90
N GLU A 197 -5.33 -9.67 -12.02
CA GLU A 197 -4.45 -9.52 -13.17
C GLU A 197 -4.80 -8.26 -13.99
N MET A 198 -6.07 -7.87 -14.06
CA MET A 198 -6.47 -6.59 -14.67
C MET A 198 -5.88 -5.40 -13.91
N ILE A 199 -5.86 -5.45 -12.58
CA ILE A 199 -5.18 -4.45 -11.74
C ILE A 199 -3.69 -4.45 -12.07
N ALA A 200 -3.05 -5.62 -12.11
CA ALA A 200 -1.63 -5.73 -12.40
C ALA A 200 -1.27 -5.17 -13.78
N PHE A 201 -2.14 -5.36 -14.77
CA PHE A 201 -1.98 -4.81 -16.11
C PHE A 201 -2.20 -3.29 -16.15
N ASN A 202 -3.35 -2.81 -15.63
CA ASN A 202 -3.73 -1.39 -15.68
C ASN A 202 -2.78 -0.48 -14.90
N LEU A 203 -2.21 -0.98 -13.80
CA LEU A 203 -1.23 -0.24 -12.99
C LEU A 203 0.23 -0.57 -13.34
N ASP A 204 0.45 -1.39 -14.37
CA ASP A 204 1.77 -1.88 -14.81
C ASP A 204 2.61 -2.44 -13.64
N LEU A 205 2.01 -3.30 -12.81
CA LEU A 205 2.64 -3.84 -11.60
C LEU A 205 3.64 -4.97 -11.87
N LYS A 206 3.70 -5.48 -13.10
CA LYS A 206 4.72 -6.49 -13.47
C LYS A 206 6.05 -5.85 -13.87
N GLN A 207 6.06 -4.53 -14.13
CA GLN A 207 7.27 -3.82 -14.45
C GLN A 207 8.17 -3.67 -13.21
N GLY A 208 9.27 -4.43 -13.22
CA GLY A 208 10.37 -4.28 -12.27
C GLY A 208 11.40 -3.23 -12.72
N GLY A 209 12.49 -3.11 -11.96
CA GLY A 209 13.57 -2.16 -12.23
C GLY A 209 13.39 -0.79 -11.55
N ASN A 210 14.41 0.06 -11.63
CA ASN A 210 14.46 1.41 -11.03
C ASN A 210 14.06 1.47 -9.55
N PHE A 211 14.26 0.36 -8.83
CA PHE A 211 13.90 0.22 -7.42
C PHE A 211 12.42 0.53 -7.13
N ARG A 212 11.50 0.34 -8.09
CA ARG A 212 10.08 0.75 -7.97
C ARG A 212 9.44 0.30 -6.66
N TYR A 213 9.55 -0.99 -6.32
CA TYR A 213 8.97 -1.54 -5.09
C TYR A 213 9.83 -1.34 -3.83
N GLN A 214 11.12 -1.06 -3.98
CA GLN A 214 11.96 -0.70 -2.85
C GLN A 214 11.69 0.73 -2.39
N LYS A 215 11.33 1.63 -3.33
CA LYS A 215 10.91 3.01 -3.03
C LYS A 215 9.60 3.09 -2.25
N THR A 216 8.76 2.06 -2.29
CA THR A 216 7.49 2.00 -1.54
C THR A 216 7.64 1.40 -0.14
N ALA A 217 8.85 0.97 0.24
CA ALA A 217 9.08 0.21 1.46
C ALA A 217 9.42 1.08 2.70
N ALA A 218 9.56 2.39 2.53
CA ALA A 218 9.91 3.35 3.58
C ALA A 218 9.35 4.74 3.25
#